data_AF-A0A7Y9XIT7-F1
#
_entry.id   AF-A0A7Y9XIT7-F1
#
_cell.length_a   1.000
_cell.length_b   1.000
_cell.length_c   1.000
_cell.angle_alpha   90.00
_cell.angle_beta   90.00
_cell.angle_gamma   90.00
#
_symmetry.space_group_name_H-M   'P 1'
#
loop_
_entity.id
_entity.type
_entity.pdbx_description
1 polymer ?
#
loop_
_entity_poly.entity_id
_entity_poly.type
_entity_poly.pdbx_seq_one_letter_code
_entity_poly.pdbx_strand_id
1 'polypeptide(L)'
;MPISLECALRDFKGRMILQADFGRGYMDIVSKEVRSRMMANIRSSDTVPEMKVRKMLHSHGFRYRLHPRELPGRPDVVLPRYRLCIFVHGCFWHRHPGCKYATNPGSREDFWRLKFEQNLNRDIRNRNELLRQGWRVFELWECGIRKQEAEMKWLLEAVPNFNEKYISWPAFLSAPKTQN
;
A
#
# COMPACT_ATOMS: atom_id res chain seq x y z
N MET A 1 27.44 51.03 -21.45
CA MET A 1 27.39 49.94 -20.44
C MET A 1 26.04 50.00 -19.74
N PRO A 2 25.33 48.88 -19.54
CA PRO A 2 23.91 48.82 -19.92
C PRO A 2 22.91 48.48 -18.78
N ILE A 3 21.61 48.76 -19.06
CA ILE A 3 20.33 48.20 -18.52
C ILE A 3 19.93 48.58 -17.07
N SER A 4 19.17 49.67 -16.83
CA SER A 4 17.68 49.80 -16.77
C SER A 4 16.92 48.87 -15.80
N LEU A 5 16.22 49.49 -14.83
CA LEU A 5 15.10 48.92 -14.07
C LEU A 5 14.01 48.43 -15.04
N GLU A 6 13.82 47.13 -15.17
CA GLU A 6 12.55 46.43 -15.44
C GLU A 6 12.86 44.94 -15.70
N CYS A 7 12.45 44.05 -14.79
CA CYS A 7 12.37 42.63 -15.11
C CYS A 7 11.16 41.99 -14.42
N ALA A 8 10.05 42.12 -15.15
CA ALA A 8 8.84 41.32 -15.20
C ALA A 8 8.68 40.13 -14.21
N LEU A 9 7.70 40.26 -13.31
CA LEU A 9 6.82 39.15 -12.92
C LEU A 9 5.37 39.56 -13.26
N ARG A 10 4.95 39.23 -14.47
CA ARG A 10 3.56 39.28 -14.94
C ARG A 10 3.15 37.85 -15.25
N ASP A 11 2.00 37.40 -14.74
CA ASP A 11 1.33 36.22 -15.31
C ASP A 11 0.73 36.56 -16.68
N PHE A 12 0.40 35.53 -17.47
CA PHE A 12 -0.11 35.59 -18.85
C PHE A 12 -1.38 36.45 -19.07
N LYS A 13 -1.95 37.04 -18.00
CA LYS A 13 -3.13 37.93 -18.03
C LYS A 13 -2.98 39.24 -17.23
N GLY A 14 -1.78 39.59 -16.76
CA GLY A 14 -1.47 40.96 -16.28
C GLY A 14 -2.31 41.52 -15.13
N ARG A 15 -2.67 40.72 -14.10
CA ARG A 15 -3.44 41.19 -12.93
C ARG A 15 -2.60 41.21 -11.65
N MET A 16 -2.77 42.26 -10.84
CA MET A 16 -2.01 42.59 -9.63
C MET A 16 -2.21 41.56 -8.50
N ILE A 17 -1.13 41.05 -7.90
CA ILE A 17 -1.15 40.15 -6.74
C ILE A 17 -1.28 41.00 -5.47
N LEU A 18 -2.44 40.96 -4.81
CA LEU A 18 -2.56 41.39 -3.42
C LEU A 18 -2.18 40.23 -2.50
N GLN A 19 -1.23 40.52 -1.62
CA GLN A 19 -0.77 39.65 -0.54
C GLN A 19 -1.88 39.56 0.52
N ALA A 20 -2.53 38.40 0.64
CA ALA A 20 -3.38 38.06 1.78
C ALA A 20 -3.44 36.52 1.95
N ASP A 21 -2.87 36.09 3.06
CA ASP A 21 -3.22 34.93 3.88
C ASP A 21 -2.97 33.51 3.35
N PHE A 22 -1.81 33.01 3.78
CA PHE A 22 -1.57 31.63 4.16
C PHE A 22 -2.70 31.12 5.08
N GLY A 23 -3.66 30.42 4.50
CA GLY A 23 -4.77 29.81 5.23
C GLY A 23 -5.55 28.85 4.35
N ARG A 24 -4.87 28.07 3.50
CA ARG A 24 -5.54 27.11 2.61
C ARG A 24 -5.86 25.83 3.38
N GLY A 25 -6.95 25.88 4.14
CA GLY A 25 -7.73 24.69 4.46
C GLY A 25 -8.02 23.97 3.15
N TYR A 26 -7.44 22.79 3.00
CA TYR A 26 -7.54 21.99 1.78
C TYR A 26 -8.98 21.47 1.66
N MET A 27 -9.84 22.27 1.03
CA MET A 27 -11.09 21.76 0.49
C MET A 27 -10.75 20.58 -0.41
N ASP A 28 -11.43 19.48 -0.16
CA ASP A 28 -11.41 18.30 -1.00
C ASP A 28 -11.41 18.66 -2.50
N ILE A 29 -10.37 18.24 -3.23
CA ILE A 29 -10.18 18.53 -4.67
C ILE A 29 -11.38 18.09 -5.53
N VAL A 30 -12.19 17.16 -5.02
CA VAL A 30 -13.31 16.54 -5.73
C VAL A 30 -14.62 16.76 -4.98
N SER A 31 -15.72 16.96 -5.73
CA SER A 31 -17.06 17.12 -5.16
C SER A 31 -17.47 15.89 -4.34
N LYS A 32 -18.48 16.04 -3.47
CA LYS A 32 -18.98 14.94 -2.62
C LYS A 32 -19.51 13.76 -3.45
N GLU A 33 -20.12 14.03 -4.58
CA GLU A 33 -20.67 13.03 -5.52
C GLU A 33 -19.54 12.26 -6.21
N VAL A 34 -18.50 12.97 -6.65
CA VAL A 34 -17.27 12.37 -7.20
C VAL A 34 -16.55 11.55 -6.12
N ARG A 35 -16.44 12.10 -4.90
CA ARG A 35 -16.26 11.43 -3.59
C ARG A 35 -16.85 10.03 -3.57
N SER A 36 -18.17 10.02 -3.47
CA SER A 36 -18.98 8.84 -3.27
C SER A 36 -18.76 7.82 -4.40
N ARG A 37 -18.74 8.28 -5.66
CA ARG A 37 -18.49 7.41 -6.82
C ARG A 37 -17.09 6.79 -6.80
N MET A 38 -16.05 7.55 -6.47
CA MET A 38 -14.69 7.04 -6.34
C MET A 38 -14.62 5.96 -5.27
N MET A 39 -15.17 6.23 -4.08
CA MET A 39 -15.17 5.29 -2.96
C MET A 39 -15.96 4.01 -3.26
N ALA A 40 -17.08 4.12 -4.00
CA ALA A 40 -17.88 2.97 -4.41
C ALA A 40 -17.15 2.04 -5.40
N ASN A 41 -16.20 2.59 -6.18
CA ASN A 41 -15.42 1.82 -7.15
C ASN A 41 -14.18 1.15 -6.54
N ILE A 42 -13.87 1.40 -5.27
CA ILE A 42 -12.75 0.77 -4.58
C ILE A 42 -13.14 -0.68 -4.27
N ARG A 43 -12.55 -1.61 -5.04
CA ARG A 43 -12.78 -3.04 -4.86
C ARG A 43 -12.08 -3.55 -3.61
N SER A 44 -12.73 -4.48 -2.92
CA SER A 44 -12.21 -5.17 -1.74
C SER A 44 -11.39 -6.43 -2.06
N SER A 45 -11.39 -6.88 -3.31
CA SER A 45 -10.69 -8.07 -3.81
C SER A 45 -10.43 -7.95 -5.31
N ASP A 46 -9.59 -8.84 -5.84
CA ASP A 46 -9.19 -8.88 -7.25
C ASP A 46 -8.57 -7.56 -7.70
N THR A 47 -7.89 -6.88 -6.79
CA THR A 47 -7.18 -5.65 -7.09
C THR A 47 -6.02 -5.93 -8.05
N VAL A 48 -5.57 -4.91 -8.78
CA VAL A 48 -4.41 -5.03 -9.69
C VAL A 48 -3.18 -5.66 -9.01
N PRO A 49 -2.76 -5.24 -7.79
CA PRO A 49 -1.63 -5.90 -7.11
C PRO A 49 -1.90 -7.37 -6.76
N GLU A 50 -3.11 -7.73 -6.30
CA GLU A 50 -3.47 -9.12 -6.03
C GLU A 50 -3.37 -9.98 -7.30
N MET A 51 -3.93 -9.48 -8.41
CA MET A 51 -3.89 -10.17 -9.69
C MET A 51 -2.47 -10.39 -10.19
N LYS A 52 -1.57 -9.42 -9.96
CA LYS A 52 -0.15 -9.54 -10.34
C LYS A 52 0.55 -10.65 -9.56
N VAL A 53 0.38 -10.69 -8.23
CA VAL A 53 0.93 -11.76 -7.37
C VAL A 53 0.39 -13.13 -7.79
N ARG A 54 -0.94 -13.22 -8.00
CA ARG A 54 -1.63 -14.45 -8.42
C ARG A 54 -1.14 -14.99 -9.75
N LYS A 55 -0.98 -14.13 -10.76
CA LYS A 55 -0.47 -14.50 -12.08
C LYS A 55 0.96 -15.03 -11.99
N MET A 56 1.82 -14.34 -11.26
CA MET A 56 3.21 -14.75 -11.08
C MET A 56 3.32 -16.12 -10.38
N LEU A 57 2.58 -16.33 -9.28
CA LEU A 57 2.58 -17.61 -8.59
C LEU A 57 2.04 -18.74 -9.48
N HIS A 58 0.93 -18.51 -10.18
CA HIS A 58 0.32 -19.51 -11.03
C HIS A 58 1.21 -19.89 -12.23
N SER A 59 1.85 -18.91 -12.89
CA SER A 59 2.74 -19.17 -14.03
C SER A 59 3.97 -20.00 -13.67
N HIS A 60 4.36 -20.02 -12.39
CA HIS A 60 5.47 -20.81 -11.87
C HIS A 60 5.01 -22.10 -11.15
N GLY A 61 3.77 -22.53 -11.38
CA GLY A 61 3.26 -23.83 -10.91
C GLY A 61 2.77 -23.88 -9.47
N PHE A 62 2.73 -22.75 -8.75
CA PHE A 62 2.18 -22.72 -7.40
C PHE A 62 0.65 -22.85 -7.42
N ARG A 63 0.12 -23.72 -6.55
CA ARG A 63 -1.32 -23.87 -6.33
C ARG A 63 -1.71 -23.20 -5.02
N TYR A 64 -2.75 -22.38 -5.08
CA TYR A 64 -3.20 -21.58 -3.95
C TYR A 64 -4.73 -21.56 -3.85
N ARG A 65 -5.21 -21.24 -2.65
CA ARG A 65 -6.61 -20.90 -2.34
C ARG A 65 -6.71 -19.38 -2.18
N LEU A 66 -7.86 -18.81 -2.50
CA LEU A 66 -8.12 -17.37 -2.38
C LEU A 66 -9.12 -17.11 -1.25
N HIS A 67 -8.83 -16.09 -0.45
CA HIS A 67 -9.73 -15.53 0.56
C HIS A 67 -10.48 -16.55 1.45
N PRO A 68 -9.79 -17.54 2.06
CA PRO A 68 -10.43 -18.54 2.92
C PRO A 68 -11.07 -17.88 4.14
N ARG A 69 -12.35 -18.20 4.39
CA ARG A 69 -13.14 -17.60 5.48
C ARG A 69 -12.76 -18.16 6.85
N GLU A 70 -12.17 -19.34 6.87
CA GLU A 70 -11.73 -20.05 8.06
C GLU A 70 -10.44 -19.49 8.69
N LEU A 71 -9.69 -18.65 7.96
CA LEU A 71 -8.42 -18.11 8.43
C LEU A 71 -8.55 -16.65 8.93
N PRO A 72 -7.84 -16.31 10.02
CA PRO A 72 -7.80 -14.93 10.53
C PRO A 72 -7.42 -13.92 9.45
N GLY A 73 -8.18 -12.83 9.36
CA GLY A 73 -7.92 -11.77 8.39
C GLY A 73 -8.23 -12.10 6.93
N ARG A 74 -8.67 -13.32 6.61
CA ARG A 74 -9.03 -13.77 5.26
C ARG A 74 -7.92 -13.44 4.23
N PRO A 75 -6.75 -14.10 4.32
CA PRO A 75 -5.60 -13.80 3.46
C PRO A 75 -5.95 -13.85 1.97
N ASP A 76 -5.33 -12.98 1.18
CA ASP A 76 -5.62 -12.88 -0.26
C ASP A 76 -5.22 -14.15 -1.00
N VAL A 77 -4.04 -14.69 -0.67
CA VAL A 77 -3.52 -15.92 -1.25
C VAL A 77 -3.03 -16.84 -0.14
N VAL A 78 -3.46 -18.09 -0.18
CA VAL A 78 -3.00 -19.13 0.76
C VAL A 78 -2.41 -20.27 -0.02
N LEU A 79 -1.21 -20.69 0.39
CA LEU A 79 -0.47 -21.80 -0.19
C LEU A 79 -0.37 -22.92 0.86
N PRO A 80 -1.38 -23.83 0.94
CA PRO A 80 -1.49 -24.78 2.05
C PRO A 80 -0.29 -25.73 2.17
N ARG A 81 0.25 -26.17 1.03
CA ARG A 81 1.44 -27.04 0.97
C ARG A 81 2.64 -26.45 1.72
N TYR A 82 2.75 -25.11 1.73
CA TYR A 82 3.89 -24.39 2.30
C TYR A 82 3.56 -23.72 3.64
N ARG A 83 2.36 -23.98 4.20
CA ARG A 83 1.84 -23.29 5.39
C ARG A 83 2.01 -21.78 5.29
N LEU A 84 1.73 -21.18 4.14
CA LEU A 84 1.96 -19.75 3.89
C LEU A 84 0.65 -19.02 3.57
N CYS A 85 0.43 -17.92 4.29
CA CYS A 85 -0.59 -16.92 4.02
C CYS A 85 0.06 -15.65 3.47
N ILE A 86 -0.48 -15.11 2.39
CA ILE A 86 -0.03 -13.86 1.78
C ILE A 86 -1.15 -12.83 1.87
N PHE A 87 -0.82 -11.67 2.43
CA PHE A 87 -1.64 -10.47 2.40
C PHE A 87 -1.08 -9.49 1.37
N VAL A 88 -1.94 -8.96 0.51
CA VAL A 88 -1.62 -7.95 -0.48
C VAL A 88 -2.18 -6.62 -0.01
N HIS A 89 -1.37 -5.86 0.72
CA HIS A 89 -1.83 -4.65 1.40
C HIS A 89 -1.76 -3.42 0.50
N GLY A 90 -2.89 -2.72 0.37
CA GLY A 90 -2.91 -1.33 -0.09
C GLY A 90 -2.23 -0.41 0.92
N CYS A 91 -1.27 0.40 0.48
CA CYS A 91 -0.44 1.24 1.33
C CYS A 91 -1.28 2.31 2.05
N PHE A 92 -2.30 2.83 1.39
CA PHE A 92 -3.23 3.81 1.99
C PHE A 92 -4.05 3.22 3.14
N TRP A 93 -4.66 2.04 2.93
CA TRP A 93 -5.61 1.44 3.87
C TRP A 93 -4.96 0.80 5.10
N HIS A 94 -3.80 0.17 4.89
CA HIS A 94 -3.06 -0.56 5.92
C HIS A 94 -1.87 0.25 6.46
N ARG A 95 -1.71 1.51 6.03
CA ARG A 95 -0.70 2.45 6.53
C ARG A 95 0.73 1.93 6.42
N HIS A 96 1.18 1.69 5.19
CA HIS A 96 2.56 1.28 4.96
C HIS A 96 3.55 2.31 5.53
N PRO A 97 4.41 1.95 6.49
CA PRO A 97 5.33 2.90 7.13
C PRO A 97 6.29 3.56 6.14
N GLY A 98 6.52 4.87 6.27
CA GLY A 98 7.44 5.62 5.41
C GLY A 98 7.05 5.68 3.93
N CYS A 99 5.82 5.27 3.57
CA CYS A 99 5.40 5.17 2.19
C CYS A 99 4.68 6.42 1.70
N LYS A 100 5.10 6.97 0.55
CA LYS A 100 4.44 8.11 -0.10
C LYS A 100 2.97 7.88 -0.49
N TYR A 101 2.54 6.63 -0.61
CA TYR A 101 1.14 6.28 -0.94
C TYR A 101 0.24 6.15 0.30
N ALA A 102 0.82 6.18 1.50
CA ALA A 102 0.07 6.18 2.77
C ALA A 102 -0.29 7.61 3.20
N THR A 103 -0.97 8.36 2.33
CA THR A 103 -1.31 9.78 2.56
C THR A 103 -2.38 9.96 3.64
N ASN A 104 -2.43 11.13 4.27
CA ASN A 104 -3.48 11.51 5.21
C ASN A 104 -4.51 12.41 4.50
N PRO A 105 -5.80 12.02 4.45
CA PRO A 105 -6.83 12.89 3.91
C PRO A 105 -6.99 14.14 4.80
N GLY A 106 -7.00 15.34 4.21
CA GLY A 106 -7.22 16.61 4.93
C GLY A 106 -8.69 16.86 5.33
N SER A 107 -9.60 15.96 4.97
CA SER A 107 -11.02 16.03 5.34
C SER A 107 -11.38 14.87 6.27
N ARG A 108 -12.18 15.15 7.32
CA ARG A 108 -12.62 14.16 8.33
C ARG A 108 -11.45 13.45 9.03
N GLU A 109 -10.46 14.21 9.47
CA GLU A 109 -9.20 13.68 10.03
C GLU A 109 -9.43 12.69 11.19
N ASP A 110 -10.31 13.03 12.15
CA ASP A 110 -10.62 12.14 13.29
C ASP A 110 -11.17 10.78 12.85
N PHE A 111 -12.06 10.79 11.85
CA PHE A 111 -12.63 9.57 11.29
C PHE A 111 -11.53 8.71 10.64
N TRP A 112 -10.65 9.32 9.85
CA TRP A 112 -9.56 8.60 9.19
C TRP A 112 -8.54 8.07 10.18
N ARG A 113 -8.15 8.88 11.18
CA ARG A 113 -7.24 8.45 12.25
C ARG A 113 -7.77 7.19 12.94
N LEU A 114 -9.01 7.24 13.45
CA LEU A 114 -9.62 6.10 14.12
C LEU A 114 -9.75 4.88 13.20
N LYS A 115 -10.14 5.08 11.94
CA LYS A 115 -10.26 4.01 10.95
C LYS A 115 -8.91 3.33 10.67
N PHE A 116 -7.84 4.10 10.53
CA PHE A 116 -6.50 3.59 10.28
C PHE A 116 -5.96 2.83 11.48
N GLU A 117 -6.14 3.34 12.70
CA GLU A 117 -5.77 2.66 13.94
C GLU A 117 -6.50 1.31 14.07
N GLN A 118 -7.80 1.27 13.78
CA GLN A 118 -8.57 0.03 13.80
C GLN A 118 -8.10 -0.99 12.77
N ASN A 119 -7.74 -0.55 11.56
CA ASN A 119 -7.17 -1.42 10.53
C ASN A 119 -5.84 -2.01 10.98
N LEU A 120 -4.90 -1.17 11.42
CA LEU A 120 -3.59 -1.61 11.92
C LEU A 120 -3.70 -2.60 13.07
N ASN A 121 -4.54 -2.30 14.06
CA ASN A 121 -4.77 -3.19 15.20
C ASN A 121 -5.36 -4.55 14.79
N ARG A 122 -6.20 -4.55 13.74
CA ARG A 122 -6.77 -5.77 13.18
C ARG A 122 -5.73 -6.58 12.42
N ASP A 123 -4.91 -5.94 11.60
CA ASP A 123 -3.85 -6.58 10.82
C ASP A 123 -2.82 -7.25 11.75
N ILE A 124 -2.35 -6.54 12.78
CA ILE A 124 -1.43 -7.07 13.80
C ILE A 124 -2.04 -8.30 14.48
N ARG A 125 -3.30 -8.23 14.89
CA ARG A 125 -4.00 -9.33 15.56
C ARG A 125 -4.10 -10.57 14.66
N ASN A 126 -4.54 -10.38 13.42
CA ASN A 126 -4.72 -11.47 12.46
C ASN A 126 -3.40 -12.14 12.13
N ARG A 127 -2.35 -11.35 11.87
CA ARG A 127 -0.99 -11.85 11.66
C ARG A 127 -0.53 -12.69 12.85
N ASN A 128 -0.65 -12.17 14.07
CA ASN A 128 -0.17 -12.87 15.26
C ASN A 128 -0.95 -14.18 15.52
N GLU A 129 -2.24 -14.21 15.21
CA GLU A 129 -3.06 -15.43 15.28
C GLU A 129 -2.60 -16.47 14.26
N LEU A 130 -2.38 -16.07 13.00
CA LEU A 130 -1.87 -16.96 11.95
C LEU A 130 -0.49 -17.53 12.32
N LEU A 131 0.43 -16.70 12.80
CA LEU A 131 1.75 -17.12 13.25
C LEU A 131 1.66 -18.13 14.41
N ARG A 132 0.74 -17.91 15.37
CA ARG A 132 0.49 -18.85 16.48
C ARG A 132 -0.09 -20.18 16.00
N GLN A 133 -0.90 -20.18 14.95
CA GLN A 133 -1.42 -21.39 14.30
C GLN A 133 -0.36 -22.11 13.43
N GLY A 134 0.89 -21.62 13.41
CA GLY A 134 1.99 -22.21 12.65
C GLY A 134 1.97 -21.87 11.17
N TRP A 135 1.19 -20.87 10.75
CA TRP A 135 1.29 -20.31 9.41
C TRP A 135 2.45 -19.33 9.34
N ARG A 136 3.13 -19.33 8.19
CA ARG A 136 3.98 -18.23 7.74
C ARG A 136 3.09 -17.13 7.18
N VAL A 137 3.48 -15.87 7.35
CA VAL A 137 2.70 -14.70 6.92
C VAL A 137 3.59 -13.76 6.11
N PHE A 138 3.26 -13.55 4.84
CA PHE A 138 3.92 -12.57 3.99
C PHE A 138 2.98 -11.40 3.71
N GLU A 139 3.39 -10.20 4.06
CA GLU A 139 2.72 -8.95 3.72
C GLU A 139 3.44 -8.33 2.51
N LEU A 140 2.76 -8.29 1.36
CA LEU A 140 3.25 -7.70 0.13
C LEU A 140 2.54 -6.36 -0.09
N TRP A 141 3.28 -5.27 0.06
CA TRP A 141 2.72 -3.92 -0.05
C TRP A 141 2.58 -3.48 -1.50
N GLU A 142 1.46 -2.82 -1.84
CA GLU A 142 1.15 -2.41 -3.21
C GLU A 142 2.25 -1.55 -3.84
N CYS A 143 2.96 -0.74 -3.03
CA CYS A 143 4.00 0.14 -3.54
C CYS A 143 5.20 -0.65 -4.07
N GLY A 144 5.50 -1.80 -3.46
CA GLY A 144 6.50 -2.73 -3.97
C GLY A 144 5.95 -3.43 -5.22
N ILE A 145 4.72 -3.94 -5.16
CA ILE A 145 4.12 -4.73 -6.25
C ILE A 145 3.99 -3.91 -7.54
N ARG A 146 3.74 -2.60 -7.43
CA ARG A 146 3.66 -1.65 -8.55
C ARG A 146 4.99 -1.48 -9.28
N LYS A 147 6.14 -1.83 -8.67
CA LYS A 147 7.44 -1.79 -9.33
C LYS A 147 7.60 -2.93 -10.35
N GLN A 148 8.81 -3.09 -10.88
CA GLN A 148 9.12 -4.11 -11.87
C GLN A 148 8.91 -5.51 -11.28
N GLU A 149 8.36 -6.43 -12.07
CA GLU A 149 8.08 -7.81 -11.62
C GLU A 149 9.35 -8.54 -11.19
N ALA A 150 10.50 -8.21 -11.77
CA ALA A 150 11.81 -8.75 -11.37
C ALA A 150 12.11 -8.55 -9.88
N GLU A 151 11.66 -7.43 -9.28
CA GLU A 151 11.85 -7.15 -7.84
C GLU A 151 11.00 -8.06 -6.93
N MET A 152 10.02 -8.77 -7.48
CA MET A 152 9.14 -9.68 -6.74
C MET A 152 9.51 -11.16 -6.93
N LYS A 153 10.44 -11.48 -7.84
CA LYS A 153 10.84 -12.87 -8.15
C LYS A 153 11.39 -13.64 -6.96
N TRP A 154 11.97 -12.96 -5.96
CA TRP A 154 12.39 -13.57 -4.70
C TRP A 154 11.28 -14.39 -4.04
N LEU A 155 10.01 -14.04 -4.25
CA LEU A 155 8.86 -14.75 -3.69
C LEU A 155 8.86 -16.22 -4.15
N LEU A 156 9.26 -16.49 -5.39
CA LEU A 156 9.27 -17.84 -5.97
C LEU A 156 10.25 -18.77 -5.24
N GLU A 157 11.37 -18.22 -4.76
CA GLU A 157 12.35 -18.94 -3.96
C GLU A 157 11.93 -19.01 -2.49
N ALA A 158 11.30 -17.95 -1.98
CA ALA A 158 10.94 -17.84 -0.57
C ALA A 158 9.73 -18.71 -0.18
N VAL A 159 8.79 -18.97 -1.10
CA VAL A 159 7.65 -19.84 -0.83
C VAL A 159 8.11 -21.26 -0.41
N PRO A 160 8.94 -21.98 -1.19
CA PRO A 160 9.38 -23.33 -0.84
C PRO A 160 10.49 -23.39 0.22
N ASN A 161 11.44 -22.46 0.22
CA ASN A 161 12.75 -22.69 0.85
C ASN A 161 13.06 -21.80 2.06
N PHE A 162 12.23 -20.79 2.34
CA PHE A 162 12.53 -19.83 3.41
C PHE A 162 11.95 -20.26 4.75
N ASN A 163 12.77 -20.25 5.80
CA ASN A 163 12.32 -20.55 7.17
C ASN A 163 11.72 -19.34 7.88
N GLU A 164 11.81 -18.14 7.29
CA GLU A 164 11.25 -16.93 7.89
C GLU A 164 9.73 -17.07 8.04
N LYS A 165 9.24 -16.82 9.26
CA LYS A 165 7.83 -16.94 9.60
C LYS A 165 7.05 -15.71 9.18
N TYR A 166 7.69 -14.54 9.15
CA TYR A 166 7.05 -13.29 8.80
C TYR A 166 7.91 -12.42 7.88
N ILE A 167 7.35 -12.00 6.76
CA ILE A 167 7.99 -11.06 5.83
C ILE A 167 7.06 -9.90 5.56
N SER A 168 7.61 -8.68 5.58
CA SER A 168 6.91 -7.47 5.11
C SER A 168 7.74 -6.83 4.00
N TRP A 169 7.27 -6.91 2.76
CA TRP A 169 8.00 -6.46 1.57
C TRP A 169 7.34 -5.22 0.96
N PRO A 170 8.10 -4.14 0.68
CA PRO A 170 9.54 -4.12 0.36
C PRO A 170 10.52 -3.93 1.52
N ALA A 171 10.07 -3.60 2.74
CA ALA A 171 10.97 -3.27 3.87
C ALA A 171 12.00 -4.39 4.18
N PHE A 172 11.59 -5.65 4.04
CA PHE A 172 12.42 -6.83 4.30
C PHE A 172 13.71 -6.87 3.46
N LEU A 173 13.65 -6.51 2.17
CA LEU A 173 14.83 -6.59 1.29
C LEU A 173 15.70 -5.32 1.31
N SER A 174 15.21 -4.23 1.90
CA SER A 174 15.99 -3.01 2.10
C SER A 174 16.87 -3.03 3.35
N ALA A 175 16.71 -4.03 4.24
CA ALA A 175 17.62 -4.22 5.35
C ALA A 175 19.01 -4.61 4.83
N PRO A 176 20.11 -4.01 5.33
CA PRO A 176 21.45 -4.45 4.94
C PRO A 176 21.59 -5.93 5.27
N LYS A 177 21.89 -6.74 4.26
CA LYS A 177 22.27 -8.13 4.48
C LYS A 177 23.54 -8.10 5.30
N THR A 178 23.45 -8.37 6.61
CA THR A 178 24.62 -8.76 7.39
C THR A 178 25.16 -10.02 6.75
N GLN A 179 26.25 -9.86 5.99
CA GLN A 179 27.06 -10.98 5.51
C GLN A 179 27.62 -11.66 6.76
N ASN A 180 27.21 -12.91 6.98
CA ASN A 180 27.93 -13.85 7.82
C ASN A 180 28.93 -14.60 6.95
#